data_AF-A0A644VDP7-F1
#
_entry.id   AF-A0A644VDP7-F1
#
_cell.length_a   1.000
_cell.length_b   1.000
_cell.length_c   1.000
_cell.angle_alpha   90.00
_cell.angle_beta   90.00
_cell.angle_gamma   90.00
#
_symmetry.space_group_name_H-M   'P 1'
#
loop_
_entity.id
_entity.type
_entity.pdbx_description
1 polymer ?
#
loop_
_entity_poly.entity_id
_entity_poly.type
_entity_poly.pdbx_seq_one_letter_code
_entity_poly.pdbx_strand_id
1 'polypeptide(L)'
;MLLQGRSIAKGTGTGPLLITDTPLSFLGGVDAKTGIVIDESHPLFGQSVAGKVLVFPYGKGSTVGSYVLYALAKNHVAPAAIINTECETIIATGAIIAEIPTIDRLKGDLPADGVVTVDGTNGTVSFA
;
A
#
# COMPACT_ATOMS: atom_id res chain seq x y z
N MET A 1 -17.30 -4.02 -10.19
CA MET A 1 -17.24 -5.21 -9.29
C MET A 1 -16.92 -4.80 -7.85
N LEU A 2 -17.20 -5.66 -6.86
CA LEU A 2 -16.89 -5.43 -5.43
C LEU A 2 -16.22 -6.68 -4.83
N LEU A 3 -15.01 -6.51 -4.28
CA LEU A 3 -14.24 -7.55 -3.61
C LEU A 3 -14.19 -7.28 -2.10
N GLN A 4 -14.08 -8.36 -1.32
CA GLN A 4 -14.08 -8.33 0.14
C GLN A 4 -12.72 -8.77 0.69
N GLY A 5 -12.19 -8.04 1.66
CA GLY A 5 -10.96 -8.37 2.39
C GLY A 5 -11.16 -8.19 3.89
N ARG A 6 -10.05 -8.16 4.62
CA ARG A 6 -10.02 -7.83 6.05
C ARG A 6 -9.51 -6.39 6.21
N SER A 7 -10.26 -5.60 6.97
CA SER A 7 -9.89 -4.22 7.33
C SER A 7 -8.67 -4.20 8.24
N ILE A 8 -7.70 -3.34 7.93
CA ILE A 8 -6.50 -3.10 8.74
C ILE A 8 -6.42 -1.64 9.21
N ALA A 9 -6.51 -0.69 8.27
CA ALA A 9 -6.50 0.73 8.54
C ALA A 9 -7.69 1.40 7.86
N LYS A 10 -8.40 2.25 8.62
CA LYS A 10 -9.64 2.91 8.19
C LYS A 10 -9.37 3.99 7.13
N GLY A 11 -10.45 4.44 6.50
CA GLY A 11 -10.44 5.47 5.46
C GLY A 11 -10.74 4.91 4.07
N THR A 12 -10.72 5.79 3.08
CA THR A 12 -11.00 5.45 1.68
C THR A 12 -9.94 6.07 0.78
N GLY A 13 -9.43 5.27 -0.16
CA GLY A 13 -8.37 5.69 -1.08
C GLY A 13 -8.63 5.19 -2.48
N THR A 14 -8.52 6.08 -3.46
CA THR A 14 -8.74 5.76 -4.88
C THR A 14 -7.50 6.12 -5.67
N GLY A 15 -7.07 5.22 -6.55
CA GLY A 15 -5.92 5.48 -7.39
C GLY A 15 -5.63 4.38 -8.40
N PRO A 16 -4.67 4.62 -9.32
CA PRO A 16 -4.18 3.59 -10.22
C PRO A 16 -3.52 2.47 -9.42
N LEU A 17 -3.73 1.23 -9.85
CA LEU A 17 -3.03 0.08 -9.30
C LEU A 17 -1.53 0.17 -9.56
N LEU A 18 -0.75 -0.15 -8.54
CA LEU A 18 0.69 -0.39 -8.63
C LEU A 18 0.95 -1.73 -7.94
N ILE A 19 1.11 -2.78 -8.75
CA ILE A 19 1.11 -4.17 -8.29
C ILE A 19 2.52 -4.76 -8.37
N THR A 20 2.90 -5.48 -7.32
CA THR A 20 4.09 -6.33 -7.27
C THR A 20 3.78 -7.63 -6.54
N ASP A 21 4.37 -8.73 -6.97
CA ASP A 21 4.39 -10.01 -6.26
C ASP A 21 5.58 -10.14 -5.29
N THR A 22 6.47 -9.14 -5.31
CA THR A 22 7.67 -9.09 -4.48
C THR A 22 7.42 -8.28 -3.20
N PRO A 23 7.85 -8.75 -2.02
CA PRO A 23 7.74 -8.00 -0.77
C PRO A 23 8.47 -6.66 -0.84
N LEU A 24 7.81 -5.60 -0.34
CA LEU A 24 8.37 -4.24 -0.38
C LEU A 24 8.95 -3.85 0.98
N SER A 25 10.18 -3.35 0.99
CA SER A 25 10.76 -2.73 2.19
C SER A 25 10.55 -1.22 2.17
N PHE A 26 9.85 -0.70 3.18
CA PHE A 26 9.80 0.74 3.39
C PHE A 26 11.08 1.28 4.06
N LEU A 27 11.91 0.41 4.65
CA LEU A 27 13.20 0.81 5.19
C LEU A 27 14.28 0.69 4.10
N GLY A 28 14.58 1.80 3.43
CA GLY A 28 15.61 1.85 2.39
C GLY A 28 15.16 1.38 1.01
N GLY A 29 13.91 0.93 0.84
CA GLY A 29 13.35 0.59 -0.48
C GLY A 29 12.45 1.66 -1.08
N VAL A 30 11.99 2.65 -0.30
CA VAL A 30 11.21 3.79 -0.79
C VAL A 30 11.80 5.08 -0.22
N ASP A 31 12.05 6.07 -1.08
CA ASP A 31 12.45 7.40 -0.66
C ASP A 31 11.24 8.14 -0.06
N ALA A 32 11.31 8.40 1.24
CA ALA A 32 10.24 9.07 1.97
C ALA A 32 9.91 10.48 1.48
N LYS A 33 10.82 11.15 0.77
CA LYS A 33 10.63 12.52 0.26
C LYS A 33 9.93 12.55 -1.09
N THR A 34 10.19 11.57 -1.95
CA THR A 34 9.72 11.54 -3.33
C THR A 34 8.63 10.49 -3.57
N GLY A 35 8.51 9.50 -2.68
CA GLY A 35 7.65 8.34 -2.86
C GLY A 35 8.15 7.37 -3.93
N ILE A 36 9.38 7.52 -4.41
CA ILE A 36 9.96 6.66 -5.43
C ILE A 36 10.55 5.41 -4.79
N VAL A 37 10.30 4.24 -5.37
CA VAL A 37 10.96 2.99 -4.99
C VAL A 37 12.43 3.05 -5.46
N ILE A 38 13.37 2.96 -4.52
CA ILE A 38 14.81 3.13 -4.75
C ILE A 38 15.62 1.84 -4.61
N ASP A 39 14.97 0.74 -4.21
CA ASP A 39 15.61 -0.59 -4.23
C ASP A 39 15.75 -1.08 -5.68
N GLU A 40 16.97 -1.02 -6.22
CA GLU A 40 17.31 -1.45 -7.59
C GLU A 40 16.99 -2.92 -7.88
N SER A 41 16.89 -3.76 -6.85
CA SER A 41 16.54 -5.16 -7.00
C SER A 41 15.03 -5.41 -7.06
N HIS A 42 14.22 -4.39 -6.74
CA HIS A 42 12.78 -4.52 -6.65
C HIS A 42 12.10 -4.25 -8.02
N PRO A 43 11.08 -5.03 -8.44
CA PRO A 43 10.40 -4.84 -9.73
C PRO A 43 9.79 -3.44 -9.95
N LEU A 44 9.48 -2.75 -8.85
CA LEU A 44 8.94 -1.39 -8.86
C LEU A 44 10.02 -0.29 -8.87
N PHE A 45 11.31 -0.61 -8.99
CA PHE A 45 12.39 0.37 -8.99
C PHE A 45 12.10 1.55 -9.96
N GLY A 46 12.27 2.77 -9.46
CA GLY A 46 12.00 4.01 -10.21
C GLY A 46 10.52 4.41 -10.30
N GLN A 47 9.58 3.58 -9.84
CA GLN A 47 8.16 3.92 -9.81
C GLN A 47 7.79 4.68 -8.54
N SER A 48 6.82 5.61 -8.66
CA SER A 48 6.28 6.35 -7.52
C SER A 48 5.04 5.68 -6.94
N VAL A 49 5.00 5.54 -5.62
CA VAL A 49 3.83 5.06 -4.87
C VAL A 49 2.80 6.15 -4.64
N ALA A 50 3.15 7.42 -4.86
CA ALA A 50 2.31 8.56 -4.52
C ALA A 50 0.95 8.51 -5.24
N GLY A 51 -0.14 8.54 -4.46
CA GLY A 51 -1.51 8.50 -4.99
C GLY A 51 -1.91 7.18 -5.66
N LYS A 52 -1.09 6.12 -5.57
CA LYS A 52 -1.38 4.80 -6.12
C LYS A 52 -2.10 3.91 -5.11
N VAL A 53 -2.84 2.93 -5.60
CA VAL A 53 -3.25 1.78 -4.79
C VAL A 53 -2.13 0.76 -4.88
N LEU A 54 -1.31 0.70 -3.83
CA LEU A 54 -0.11 -0.11 -3.79
C LEU A 54 -0.45 -1.53 -3.32
N VAL A 55 -0.18 -2.51 -4.17
CA VAL A 55 -0.48 -3.92 -3.93
C VAL A 55 0.81 -4.73 -3.86
N PHE A 56 1.06 -5.37 -2.72
CA PHE A 56 2.27 -6.15 -2.46
C PHE A 56 1.99 -7.21 -1.40
N PRO A 57 2.73 -8.35 -1.35
CA PRO A 57 2.34 -9.47 -0.52
C PRO A 57 2.40 -9.16 0.99
N TYR A 58 3.54 -8.66 1.46
CA TYR A 58 3.82 -8.27 2.84
C TYR A 58 5.03 -7.31 2.90
N GLY A 59 5.24 -6.66 4.04
CA GLY A 59 6.38 -5.76 4.25
C GLY A 59 7.69 -6.53 4.45
N LYS A 60 8.82 -6.00 3.98
CA LYS A 60 10.15 -6.57 4.28
C LYS A 60 10.91 -5.67 5.27
N GLY A 61 11.35 -6.23 6.39
CA GLY A 61 12.19 -5.55 7.39
C GLY A 61 11.43 -5.10 8.64
N SER A 62 12.05 -5.28 9.82
CA SER A 62 11.30 -5.56 11.05
C SER A 62 11.35 -4.49 12.14
N THR A 63 11.66 -3.22 11.85
CA THR A 63 11.80 -2.23 12.93
C THR A 63 11.27 -0.83 12.62
N VAL A 64 11.65 -0.20 11.51
CA VAL A 64 11.42 1.25 11.29
C VAL A 64 10.50 1.57 10.11
N GLY A 65 9.99 0.56 9.40
CA GLY A 65 9.17 0.76 8.19
C GLY A 65 7.89 1.58 8.43
N SER A 66 7.33 1.53 9.64
CA SER A 66 6.14 2.31 10.03
C SER A 66 6.37 3.83 9.98
N TYR A 67 7.56 4.31 10.35
CA TYR A 67 7.90 5.74 10.29
C TYR A 67 8.06 6.24 8.87
N VAL A 68 8.44 5.37 7.93
CA VAL A 68 8.56 5.75 6.53
C VAL A 68 7.19 5.93 5.90
N LEU A 69 6.21 5.05 6.18
CA LEU A 69 4.82 5.27 5.78
C LEU A 69 4.27 6.61 6.31
N TYR A 70 4.53 6.91 7.59
CA TYR A 70 4.18 8.20 8.17
C TYR A 70 4.89 9.38 7.47
N ALA A 71 6.19 9.26 7.18
CA ALA A 71 6.94 10.30 6.48
C ALA A 71 6.43 10.53 5.05
N LEU A 72 6.07 9.46 4.33
CA LEU A 72 5.46 9.55 3.00
C LEU A 72 4.14 10.34 3.05
N ALA A 73 3.28 10.06 4.04
CA ALA A 73 2.03 10.78 4.22
C ALA A 73 2.26 12.25 4.57
N LYS A 74 3.19 12.53 5.50
CA LYS A 74 3.59 13.89 5.88
C LYS A 74 4.18 14.69 4.72
N ASN A 75 4.86 14.03 3.79
CA ASN A 75 5.44 14.62 2.60
C ASN A 75 4.47 14.64 1.40
N HIS A 76 3.20 14.24 1.58
CA HIS A 76 2.18 14.20 0.52
C HIS A 76 2.55 13.31 -0.67
N VAL A 77 3.36 12.27 -0.44
CA VAL A 77 3.81 11.30 -1.44
C VAL A 77 3.46 9.86 -1.05
N ALA A 78 2.51 9.68 -0.14
CA ALA A 78 1.98 8.38 0.27
C ALA A 78 1.10 7.73 -0.82
N PRO A 79 0.98 6.39 -0.80
CA PRO A 79 -0.04 5.71 -1.58
C PRO A 79 -1.44 6.16 -1.14
N ALA A 80 -2.38 6.15 -2.08
CA ALA A 80 -3.79 6.40 -1.81
C ALA A 80 -4.39 5.30 -0.93
N ALA A 81 -3.97 4.05 -1.12
CA ALA A 81 -4.33 2.91 -0.28
C ALA A 81 -3.32 1.78 -0.43
N ILE A 82 -3.34 0.84 0.52
CA ILE A 82 -2.53 -0.38 0.51
C ILE A 82 -3.43 -1.62 0.48
N ILE A 83 -3.05 -2.60 -0.34
CA ILE A 83 -3.64 -3.94 -0.34
C ILE A 83 -2.50 -4.95 -0.12
N ASN A 84 -2.58 -5.74 0.95
CA ASN A 84 -1.65 -6.83 1.19
C ASN A 84 -2.28 -8.21 0.99
N THR A 85 -1.47 -9.21 0.66
CA THR A 85 -1.90 -10.61 0.81
C THR A 85 -2.06 -10.90 2.30
N GLU A 86 -1.06 -10.54 3.09
CA GLU A 86 -1.08 -10.61 4.55
C GLU A 86 -0.35 -9.40 5.13
N CYS A 87 -1.08 -8.58 5.88
CA CYS A 87 -0.53 -7.36 6.45
C CYS A 87 0.19 -7.68 7.77
N GLU A 88 1.48 -7.37 7.84
CA GLU A 88 2.26 -7.49 9.06
C GLU A 88 2.05 -6.28 9.97
N THR A 89 2.31 -6.46 11.27
CA THR A 89 2.09 -5.44 12.30
C THR A 89 2.78 -4.10 12.02
N ILE A 90 3.94 -4.11 11.36
CA ILE A 90 4.70 -2.88 11.06
C ILE A 90 4.01 -2.06 9.97
N ILE A 91 3.54 -2.72 8.90
CA ILE A 91 2.77 -2.06 7.84
C ILE A 91 1.44 -1.57 8.41
N ALA A 92 0.73 -2.42 9.17
CA ALA A 92 -0.52 -2.05 9.81
C ALA A 92 -0.34 -0.81 10.71
N THR A 93 0.68 -0.80 11.57
CA THR A 93 0.97 0.34 12.45
C THR A 93 1.29 1.60 11.67
N GLY A 94 2.16 1.49 10.65
CA GLY A 94 2.53 2.62 9.80
C GLY A 94 1.33 3.19 9.04
N ALA A 95 0.50 2.33 8.46
CA ALA A 95 -0.70 2.72 7.75
C ALA A 95 -1.74 3.40 8.65
N ILE A 96 -1.96 2.86 9.86
CA ILE A 96 -2.87 3.47 10.84
C ILE A 96 -2.39 4.86 11.25
N ILE A 97 -1.10 5.02 11.57
CA ILE A 97 -0.53 6.32 11.99
C ILE A 97 -0.51 7.32 10.81
N ALA A 98 -0.28 6.83 9.59
CA ALA A 98 -0.25 7.63 8.38
C ALA A 98 -1.64 7.91 7.78
N GLU A 99 -2.70 7.38 8.39
CA GLU A 99 -4.08 7.45 7.88
C GLU A 99 -4.24 6.93 6.44
N ILE A 100 -3.45 5.90 6.09
CA ILE A 100 -3.48 5.25 4.78
C ILE A 100 -4.47 4.07 4.84
N PRO A 101 -5.58 4.10 4.08
CA PRO A 101 -6.54 3.01 4.01
C PRO A 101 -5.84 1.70 3.63
N THR A 102 -6.03 0.67 4.43
CA THR A 102 -5.33 -0.61 4.23
C THR A 102 -6.26 -1.77 4.47
N ILE A 103 -6.20 -2.74 3.56
CA ILE A 103 -6.87 -4.04 3.68
C ILE A 103 -5.89 -5.17 3.39
N ASP A 104 -6.21 -6.36 3.85
CA ASP A 104 -5.51 -7.57 3.43
C ASP A 104 -6.44 -8.76 3.17
N ARG A 105 -5.88 -9.91 2.78
CA ARG A 105 -6.62 -11.17 2.57
C ARG A 105 -7.83 -11.00 1.65
N LEU A 106 -7.62 -10.30 0.54
CA LEU A 106 -8.64 -10.04 -0.47
C LEU A 106 -9.19 -11.36 -1.05
N LYS A 107 -10.51 -11.45 -1.16
CA LYS A 107 -11.22 -12.59 -1.76
C LYS A 107 -11.54 -12.27 -3.22
N GLY A 108 -10.79 -12.88 -4.12
CA GLY A 108 -10.89 -12.66 -5.56
C GLY A 108 -9.71 -11.87 -6.12
N ASP A 109 -9.66 -11.80 -7.44
CA ASP A 109 -8.54 -11.20 -8.16
C ASP A 109 -8.80 -9.75 -8.52
N LEU A 110 -7.77 -8.92 -8.36
CA LEU A 110 -7.77 -7.55 -8.87
C LEU A 110 -7.58 -7.55 -10.40
N PRO A 111 -8.06 -6.51 -11.09
CA PRO A 111 -7.67 -6.30 -12.48
C PRO A 111 -6.15 -6.09 -12.58
N ALA A 112 -5.57 -6.38 -13.75
CA ALA A 112 -4.14 -6.24 -13.98
C ALA A 112 -3.67 -4.77 -13.93
N ASP A 113 -4.57 -3.85 -14.29
CA ASP A 113 -4.37 -2.41 -14.32
C ASP A 113 -5.69 -1.66 -14.03
N GLY A 114 -5.64 -0.34 -14.13
CA GLY A 114 -6.80 0.52 -13.92
C GLY A 114 -6.85 1.18 -12.54
N VAL A 115 -7.97 1.84 -12.27
CA VAL A 115 -8.21 2.62 -11.05
C VAL A 115 -9.17 1.86 -10.16
N VAL A 116 -8.78 1.69 -8.89
CA VAL A 116 -9.61 1.01 -7.89
C VAL A 116 -9.80 1.92 -6.67
N THR A 117 -10.90 1.71 -5.96
CA THR A 117 -11.19 2.35 -4.67
C THR A 117 -11.14 1.32 -3.56
N VAL A 118 -10.29 1.55 -2.58
CA VAL A 118 -10.16 0.74 -1.37
C VAL A 118 -10.90 1.45 -0.24
N ASP A 119 -11.85 0.77 0.36
CA ASP A 119 -12.49 1.17 1.61
C ASP A 119 -11.88 0.34 2.74
N GLY A 120 -10.91 0.93 3.42
CA GLY A 120 -10.24 0.32 4.56
C GLY A 120 -11.14 0.22 5.79
N THR A 121 -12.24 0.97 5.86
CA THR A 121 -13.20 0.91 6.97
C THR A 121 -14.10 -0.31 6.86
N ASN A 122 -14.66 -0.54 5.68
CA ASN A 122 -15.55 -1.68 5.41
C ASN A 122 -14.79 -2.92 4.92
N GLY A 123 -13.49 -2.81 4.62
CA GLY A 123 -12.68 -3.92 4.14
C GLY A 123 -13.00 -4.31 2.70
N THR A 124 -13.26 -3.36 1.81
CA THR A 124 -13.72 -3.64 0.44
C THR A 124 -12.87 -2.97 -0.63
N VAL A 125 -12.86 -3.53 -1.84
CA VAL A 125 -12.29 -2.92 -3.04
C VAL A 125 -13.36 -2.86 -4.12
N SER A 126 -13.53 -1.70 -4.73
CA SER A 126 -14.44 -1.49 -5.86
C SER A 126 -13.71 -0.94 -7.08
N PHE A 127 -14.15 -1.37 -8.26
CA PHE A 127 -13.64 -0.95 -9.56
C PHE A 127 -14.72 -1.16 -10.62
N ALA A 128 -14.61 -0.45 -11.74
CA ALA A 128 -15.56 -0.57 -12.86
C ALA A 128 -15.34 -1.89 -13.59
#